data_AF-A0A554LE61-F1
#
_entry.id   AF-A0A554LE61-F1
#
_cell.length_a   1.000
_cell.length_b   1.000
_cell.length_c   1.000
_cell.angle_alpha   90.00
_cell.angle_beta   90.00
_cell.angle_gamma   90.00
#
_symmetry.space_group_name_H-M   'P 1'
#
loop_
_entity.id
_entity.type
_entity.pdbx_description
1 polymer ?
#
loop_
_entity_poly.entity_id
_entity_poly.type
_entity_poly.pdbx_seq_one_letter_code
_entity_poly.pdbx_strand_id
1 'polypeptide(L)' 'MARKALVIKSKRKPKYKTRRYNRCRICGRRHGYLRKFEMCRICFRERAKMLDSLVWG' A
#
# COMPACT_ATOMS: atom_id res chain seq x y z
N MET A 1 -1.20 1.48 10.66
CA MET A 1 -1.29 0.20 9.91
C MET A 1 -2.76 -0.17 9.68
N ALA A 2 -3.10 -1.02 8.71
CA ALA A 2 -4.51 -1.39 8.47
C ALA A 2 -4.99 -2.55 9.37
N ARG A 3 -6.26 -2.51 9.80
CA ARG A 3 -6.90 -3.62 10.52
C ARG A 3 -6.93 -4.88 9.63
N LYS A 4 -6.49 -6.03 10.15
CA LYS A 4 -6.44 -7.32 9.45
C LYS A 4 -7.77 -7.70 8.81
N ALA A 5 -8.88 -7.53 9.54
CA ALA A 5 -10.23 -7.80 9.04
C ALA A 5 -10.56 -7.02 7.75
N LEU A 6 -10.12 -5.76 7.65
CA LEU A 6 -10.37 -4.92 6.48
C LEU A 6 -9.51 -5.31 5.27
N VAL A 7 -8.33 -5.88 5.51
CA VAL A 7 -7.46 -6.43 4.45
C VAL A 7 -8.11 -7.68 3.86
N ILE A 8 -8.58 -8.59 4.71
CA ILE A 8 -9.30 -9.81 4.28
C ILE A 8 -10.56 -9.43 3.50
N LYS A 9 -11.36 -8.47 4.01
CA LYS A 9 -12.56 -7.96 3.31
C LYS A 9 -12.23 -7.44 1.90
N SER A 10 -11.11 -6.75 1.71
CA SER A 10 -10.72 -6.25 0.39
C SER A 10 -10.21 -7.32 -0.58
N LYS A 11 -9.74 -8.48 -0.07
CA LYS A 11 -9.33 -9.61 -0.91
C LYS A 11 -10.53 -10.38 -1.47
N ARG A 12 -11.68 -10.36 -0.78
CA ARG A 12 -12.91 -11.01 -1.22
C ARG A 12 -13.51 -10.30 -2.43
N LYS A 13 -14.15 -11.06 -3.33
CA LYS A 13 -14.88 -10.52 -4.48
C LYS A 13 -16.04 -9.64 -3.97
N PRO A 14 -16.05 -8.33 -4.27
CA PRO A 14 -17.13 -7.45 -3.83
C PRO A 14 -18.41 -7.71 -4.66
N LYS A 15 -19.58 -7.49 -4.05
CA LYS A 15 -20.89 -7.56 -4.73
C LYS A 15 -20.98 -6.58 -5.92
N TYR A 16 -20.36 -5.41 -5.80
CA TYR A 16 -20.36 -4.36 -6.84
C TYR A 16 -18.92 -3.96 -7.19
N LYS A 17 -18.66 -3.75 -8.49
CA LYS A 17 -17.32 -3.39 -9.01
C LYS A 17 -16.78 -2.10 -8.38
N THR A 18 -17.64 -1.13 -8.11
CA THR A 18 -17.31 0.18 -7.50
C THR A 18 -16.76 0.08 -6.08
N ARG A 19 -17.01 -1.03 -5.36
CA ARG A 19 -16.51 -1.24 -4.00
C ARG A 19 -15.04 -1.69 -3.95
N ARG A 20 -14.42 -1.99 -5.09
CA ARG A 20 -12.99 -2.33 -5.15
C ARG A 20 -12.17 -1.06 -4.94
N TYR A 21 -11.27 -1.09 -3.96
CA TYR A 21 -10.32 -0.01 -3.73
C TYR A 21 -8.94 -0.59 -3.50
N ASN A 22 -7.92 0.17 -3.89
CA ASN A 22 -6.54 -0.27 -3.78
C ASN A 22 -6.03 -0.08 -2.35
N ARG A 23 -5.23 -1.04 -1.89
CA ARG A 23 -4.51 -0.98 -0.62
C ARG A 23 -3.04 -1.24 -0.89
N CYS A 24 -2.17 -0.56 -0.15
CA CYS A 24 -0.75 -0.84 -0.19
C CYS A 24 -0.47 -2.32 0.15
N ARG A 25 0.34 -3.00 -0.68
CA ARG A 25 0.70 -4.41 -0.48
C ARG A 25 1.55 -4.65 0.78
N ILE A 26 2.28 -3.63 1.24
CA ILE A 26 3.19 -3.70 2.40
C ILE A 26 2.41 -3.48 3.72
N CYS A 27 1.78 -2.31 3.89
CA CYS A 27 1.16 -1.93 5.17
C CYS A 27 -0.39 -2.00 5.18
N GLY A 28 -1.02 -2.30 4.04
CA GLY A 28 -2.48 -2.41 3.91
C GLY A 28 -3.24 -1.08 3.90
N ARG A 29 -2.54 0.07 3.91
CA ARG A 29 -3.16 1.41 3.94
C ARG A 29 -3.95 1.68 2.66
N ARG A 30 -5.17 2.22 2.82
CA ARG A 30 -6.09 2.60 1.71
C ARG A 30 -5.73 3.93 1.06
N HIS A 31 -5.22 4.90 1.84
CA HIS A 31 -5.03 6.28 1.38
C HIS A 31 -3.63 6.50 0.79
N GLY A 32 -3.55 7.35 -0.24
CA GLY A 32 -2.30 7.71 -0.90
C GLY A 32 -1.66 6.52 -1.61
N TYR A 33 -2.46 5.72 -2.33
CA TYR A 33 -2.00 4.58 -3.12
C TYR A 33 -1.40 5.06 -4.44
N LEU A 34 -0.10 4.78 -4.63
CA LEU A 34 0.63 5.05 -5.86
C LEU A 34 0.49 3.84 -6.78
N ARG A 35 -0.27 3.98 -7.88
CA ARG A 35 -0.57 2.85 -8.79
C ARG A 35 0.66 2.29 -9.48
N LYS A 36 1.62 3.15 -9.87
CA LYS A 36 2.88 2.75 -10.52
C LYS A 36 3.73 1.82 -9.66
N PHE A 37 3.67 1.96 -8.33
CA PHE A 37 4.51 1.24 -7.37
C PHE A 37 3.73 0.27 -6.47
N GLU A 38 2.42 0.18 -6.68
CA GLU A 38 1.49 -0.65 -5.89
C GLU A 38 1.59 -0.49 -4.36
N MET A 39 1.98 0.70 -3.90
CA MET A 39 2.25 0.96 -2.49
C MET A 39 1.72 2.32 -2.04
N CYS A 40 1.69 2.56 -0.73
CA CYS A 40 1.29 3.88 -0.21
C CYS A 40 2.48 4.83 -0.17
N ARG A 41 2.20 6.13 -0.17
CA ARG A 41 3.20 7.22 -0.08
C ARG A 41 4.20 7.08 1.08
N ILE A 42 3.82 6.46 2.20
CA ILE A 42 4.72 6.30 3.35
C ILE A 42 5.74 5.19 3.09
N CYS A 43 5.27 3.99 2.72
CA CYS A 43 6.15 2.88 2.41
C CYS A 43 7.09 3.19 1.25
N PHE A 44 6.63 4.01 0.30
CA PHE A 44 7.46 4.55 -0.76
C PHE A 44 8.58 5.43 -0.20
N ARG A 45 8.26 6.40 0.65
CA ARG A 45 9.24 7.30 1.27
C ARG A 45 10.26 6.56 2.13
N GLU A 46 9.83 5.57 2.92
CA GLU A 46 10.72 4.73 3.73
C GLU A 46 11.74 3.97 2.87
N ARG A 47 11.31 3.44 1.73
CA ARG A 47 12.20 2.74 0.78
C ARG A 47 13.12 3.68 0.01
N ALA A 48 12.62 4.85 -0.37
CA ALA A 48 13.43 5.87 -1.02
C ALA A 48 14.57 6.33 -0.10
N LYS A 49 14.29 6.56 1.19
CA LYS A 49 15.32 6.90 2.19
C LYS A 49 16.38 5.81 2.37
N MET A 50 16.04 4.55 2.13
CA MET A 50 16.97 3.43 2.25
C MET A 50 17.99 3.37 1.10
N LEU A 51 17.69 4.03 -0.04
CA LEU A 51 18.63 4.13 -1.17
C LEU A 51 19.71 5.19 -0.92
N ASP A 52 19.43 6.26 -0.17
CA ASP A 52 20.45 7.26 0.21
C ASP A 52 21.57 6.64 1.08
N SER A 53 21.23 5.67 1.94
CA SER A 53 22.21 5.01 2.82
C SER A 53 23.17 4.05 2.09
N LEU A 54 22.83 3.63 0.87
CA LEU A 54 23.66 2.72 0.06
C LEU A 54 24.52 3.45 -0.98
N VAL A 55 24.30 4.76 -1.16
CA VAL A 55 25.05 5.60 -2.13
C VAL A 55 26.08 6.49 -1.43
N TRP A 56 25.93 6.71 -0.13
CA TRP A 56 26.86 7.45 0.74
C TRP A 56 27.51 6.53 1.79
N GLY A 57 27.97 5.35 1.35
CA GLY A 57 28.75 4.40 2.13
C GLY A 57 29.94 3.89 1.34
#